data_AF-A0A4R4WE64-F1
#
_entry.id   AF-A0A4R4WE64-F1
#
_cell.length_a   1.000
_cell.length_b   1.000
_cell.length_c   1.000
_cell.angle_alpha   90.00
_cell.angle_beta   90.00
_cell.angle_gamma   90.00
#
_symmetry.space_group_name_H-M   'P 1'
#
loop_
_entity.id
_entity.type
_entity.pdbx_description
1 polymer ?
#
loop_
_entity_poly.entity_id
_entity_poly.type
_entity_poly.pdbx_seq_one_letter_code
_entity_poly.pdbx_strand_id
1 'polypeptide(L)'
;MIWLRSNHGRELSYADIAAGVGIKDGPHLRRAVKLVRVIAANRGDRLERFQPSADPARRDAARRRVWTTRYMREGHGDEFSARDAMSAARAAMTSVKDMHRATTFEAANPHSIARTEFATMAQAADECITKVAGLDTVGEQAVRRENTSLLTQMIADLEARLTEPAAG
;
A
#
# COMPACT_ATOMS: atom_id res chain seq x y z
N MET A 1 6.04 -18.69 -8.62
CA MET A 1 5.60 -17.34 -9.04
C MET A 1 4.20 -17.35 -9.65
N ILE A 2 3.92 -18.13 -10.70
CA ILE A 2 2.59 -18.16 -11.35
C ILE A 2 1.46 -18.41 -10.34
N TRP A 3 1.62 -19.41 -9.47
CA TRP A 3 0.61 -19.73 -8.45
C TRP A 3 0.37 -18.59 -7.44
N LEU A 4 1.42 -17.85 -7.05
CA LEU A 4 1.28 -16.70 -6.14
C LEU A 4 0.50 -15.56 -6.81
N ARG A 5 0.69 -15.35 -8.12
CA ARG A 5 -0.06 -14.34 -8.88
C ARG A 5 -1.56 -14.63 -8.91
N SER A 6 -1.94 -15.89 -9.08
CA SER A 6 -3.34 -16.31 -9.01
C SER A 6 -3.95 -16.21 -7.61
N ASN A 7 -3.12 -16.04 -6.57
CA ASN A 7 -3.52 -15.87 -5.18
C ASN A 7 -3.15 -14.49 -4.63
N HIS A 8 -3.12 -13.47 -5.51
CA HIS A 8 -2.87 -12.08 -5.14
C HIS A 8 -3.78 -11.64 -3.97
N GLY A 9 -3.21 -10.91 -3.01
CA GLY A 9 -3.93 -10.34 -1.86
C GLY A 9 -4.39 -11.34 -0.80
N ARG A 10 -4.34 -12.66 -1.09
CA ARG A 10 -4.76 -13.70 -0.13
C ARG A 10 -3.67 -13.96 0.90
N GLU A 11 -4.07 -14.22 2.14
CA GLU A 11 -3.17 -14.76 3.15
C GLU A 11 -2.83 -16.21 2.84
N LEU A 12 -1.55 -16.53 2.76
CA LEU A 12 -1.04 -17.85 2.39
C LEU A 12 -0.08 -18.35 3.47
N SER A 13 -0.36 -19.52 4.03
CA SER A 13 0.54 -20.23 4.93
C SER A 13 1.62 -21.00 4.15
N TYR A 14 2.67 -21.49 4.83
CA TYR A 14 3.62 -22.41 4.17
C TYR A 14 2.94 -23.69 3.67
N ALA A 15 1.92 -24.18 4.38
CA ALA A 15 1.16 -25.36 3.96
C ALA A 15 0.33 -25.08 2.69
N ASP A 16 -0.26 -23.88 2.56
CA ASP A 16 -1.02 -23.53 1.35
C ASP A 16 -0.08 -23.41 0.14
N ILE A 17 1.07 -22.75 0.34
CA ILE A 17 2.07 -22.61 -0.72
C ILE A 17 2.58 -23.99 -1.11
N ALA A 18 2.88 -24.85 -0.13
CA ALA A 18 3.33 -26.22 -0.34
C ALA A 18 2.35 -27.02 -1.21
N ALA A 19 1.07 -27.01 -0.82
CA ALA A 19 0.00 -27.69 -1.55
C ALA A 19 -0.19 -27.10 -2.95
N GLY A 20 -0.14 -25.77 -3.08
CA GLY A 20 -0.37 -25.07 -4.33
C GLY A 20 0.73 -25.22 -5.37
N VAL A 21 1.98 -25.34 -4.95
CA VAL A 21 3.15 -25.46 -5.85
C VAL A 21 3.69 -26.89 -5.96
N GLY A 22 3.09 -27.85 -5.24
CA GLY A 22 3.51 -29.25 -5.26
C GLY A 22 4.85 -29.52 -4.58
N ILE A 23 5.32 -28.63 -3.70
CA ILE A 23 6.58 -28.77 -2.95
C ILE A 23 6.25 -29.00 -1.49
N LYS A 24 6.81 -30.04 -0.87
CA LYS A 24 6.59 -30.32 0.56
C LYS A 24 7.01 -29.13 1.44
N ASP A 25 6.23 -28.85 2.48
CA ASP A 25 6.63 -27.87 3.50
C ASP A 25 7.90 -28.35 4.20
N GLY A 26 8.94 -27.52 4.13
CA GLY A 26 10.26 -27.86 4.64
C GLY A 26 11.31 -26.82 4.28
N PRO A 27 12.60 -27.10 4.58
CA PRO A 27 13.70 -26.16 4.37
C PRO A 27 13.84 -25.70 2.91
N HIS A 28 13.55 -26.59 1.96
CA HIS A 28 13.62 -26.28 0.54
C HIS A 28 12.58 -25.23 0.13
N LEU A 29 11.33 -25.41 0.54
CA LEU A 29 10.26 -24.42 0.31
C LEU A 29 10.59 -23.08 0.94
N ARG A 30 11.11 -23.08 2.18
CA ARG A 30 11.49 -21.84 2.89
C ARG A 30 12.60 -21.07 2.17
N ARG A 31 13.59 -21.77 1.61
CA ARG A 31 14.63 -21.16 0.76
C ARG A 31 14.03 -20.60 -0.53
N ALA A 32 13.16 -21.37 -1.18
CA ALA A 32 12.47 -20.92 -2.39
C ALA A 32 11.63 -19.66 -2.14
N VAL A 33 10.88 -19.59 -1.05
CA VAL A 33 10.09 -18.40 -0.66
C VAL A 33 11.00 -17.17 -0.46
N LYS A 34 12.17 -17.32 0.17
CA LYS A 34 13.14 -16.22 0.31
C LYS A 34 13.62 -15.71 -1.05
N LEU A 35 13.97 -16.61 -1.97
CA LEU A 35 14.39 -16.24 -3.34
C LEU A 35 13.25 -15.56 -4.10
N VAL A 36 12.05 -16.13 -4.02
CA VAL A 36 10.85 -15.60 -4.65
C VAL A 36 10.54 -14.18 -4.16
N ARG A 37 10.78 -13.88 -2.88
CA ARG A 37 10.62 -12.53 -2.34
C ARG A 37 11.55 -11.50 -2.98
N VAL A 38 12.80 -11.89 -3.28
CA VAL A 38 13.75 -11.04 -4.02
C VAL A 38 13.28 -10.85 -5.46
N ILE A 39 12.84 -11.93 -6.13
CA ILE A 39 12.33 -11.88 -7.50
C ILE A 39 11.08 -10.98 -7.60
N ALA A 40 10.18 -11.05 -6.61
CA ALA A 40 9.02 -10.19 -6.53
C ALA A 40 9.43 -8.72 -6.45
N ALA A 41 10.33 -8.38 -5.51
CA ALA A 41 10.82 -7.01 -5.34
C ALA A 41 11.47 -6.45 -6.63
N ASN A 42 12.29 -7.24 -7.33
CA ASN A 42 12.91 -6.83 -8.59
C ASN A 42 11.90 -6.57 -9.72
N ARG A 43 10.66 -7.07 -9.59
CA ARG A 43 9.58 -6.89 -10.56
C ARG A 43 8.58 -5.80 -10.16
N GLY A 44 8.79 -5.11 -9.05
CA GLY A 44 7.80 -4.17 -8.49
C GLY A 44 6.68 -4.84 -7.69
N ASP A 45 6.63 -6.17 -7.65
CA ASP A 45 5.71 -6.93 -6.81
C ASP A 45 6.19 -6.93 -5.34
N ARG A 46 5.29 -7.18 -4.38
CA ARG A 46 5.63 -7.31 -2.96
C ARG A 46 5.21 -8.68 -2.43
N LEU A 47 6.18 -9.44 -1.91
CA LEU A 47 5.91 -10.61 -1.09
C LEU A 47 6.26 -10.29 0.37
N GLU A 48 5.27 -10.37 1.25
CA GLU A 48 5.45 -10.01 2.66
C GLU A 48 6.33 -11.00 3.42
N ARG A 49 6.87 -10.52 4.54
CA ARG A 49 7.40 -11.45 5.54
C ARG A 49 6.23 -12.23 6.14
N PHE A 50 6.50 -13.45 6.57
CA PHE A 50 5.50 -14.19 7.33
C PHE A 50 5.18 -13.44 8.62
N GLN A 51 3.90 -13.25 8.89
CA GLN A 51 3.37 -12.62 10.10
C GLN A 51 2.14 -13.43 10.60
N PRO A 52 1.74 -13.29 11.87
CA PRO A 52 0.51 -13.88 12.36
C PRO A 52 -0.70 -13.43 11.52
N SER A 53 -1.55 -14.38 11.12
CA SER A 53 -2.80 -14.15 10.39
C SER A 53 -3.63 -13.03 11.01
N ALA A 54 -4.15 -12.14 10.16
CA ALA A 54 -5.11 -11.11 10.58
C ALA A 54 -6.49 -11.72 10.83
N ASP A 55 -6.85 -12.80 10.13
CA ASP A 55 -8.08 -13.54 10.36
C ASP A 55 -8.03 -14.29 11.72
N PRO A 56 -8.89 -13.93 12.68
CA PRO A 56 -8.94 -14.56 14.00
C PRO A 56 -9.50 -15.99 13.97
N ALA A 57 -10.23 -16.38 12.92
CA ALA A 57 -10.74 -17.75 12.73
C ALA A 57 -9.63 -18.70 12.23
N ARG A 58 -8.59 -18.15 11.60
CA ARG A 58 -7.48 -18.93 11.05
C ARG A 58 -6.43 -19.29 12.10
N ARG A 59 -6.63 -20.45 12.71
CA ARG A 59 -5.78 -20.98 13.79
C ARG A 59 -5.22 -22.36 13.48
N ASP A 60 -4.04 -22.64 14.04
CA ASP A 60 -3.47 -23.99 14.02
C ASP A 60 -4.23 -24.93 14.96
N ALA A 61 -3.93 -26.23 14.91
CA ALA A 61 -4.57 -27.24 15.77
C ALA A 61 -4.39 -26.94 17.28
N ALA A 62 -3.37 -26.16 17.66
CA ALA A 62 -3.10 -25.69 19.02
C ALA A 62 -3.75 -24.32 19.32
N ARG A 63 -4.69 -23.86 18.48
CA ARG A 63 -5.39 -22.56 18.57
C ARG A 63 -4.49 -21.31 18.48
N ARG A 64 -3.25 -21.45 18.03
CA ARG A 64 -2.34 -20.31 17.78
C ARG A 64 -2.64 -19.70 16.42
N ARG A 65 -2.32 -18.42 16.24
CA ARG A 65 -2.45 -17.76 14.94
C ARG A 65 -1.51 -18.43 13.93
N VAL A 66 -2.05 -18.79 12.77
CA VAL A 66 -1.24 -19.32 11.67
C VAL A 66 -0.36 -18.20 11.13
N TRP A 67 0.90 -18.52 10.84
CA TRP A 67 1.79 -17.57 10.17
C TRP A 67 1.54 -17.59 8.68
N THR A 68 1.29 -16.42 8.12
CA THR A 68 0.91 -16.25 6.71
C THR A 68 1.75 -15.15 6.05
N THR A 69 1.84 -15.20 4.74
CA THR A 69 2.39 -14.14 3.88
C THR A 69 1.35 -13.76 2.83
N ARG A 70 1.54 -12.62 2.18
CA ARG A 70 0.71 -12.16 1.06
C ARG A 70 1.58 -11.75 -0.10
N TYR A 71 1.12 -12.09 -1.30
CA TYR A 71 1.72 -11.64 -2.54
C TYR A 71 0.87 -10.53 -3.15
N MET A 72 1.45 -9.35 -3.28
CA MET A 72 0.88 -8.19 -3.94
C MET A 72 1.54 -8.05 -5.31
N ARG A 73 0.71 -7.94 -6.34
CA ARG A 73 1.16 -7.74 -7.71
C ARG A 73 1.16 -6.25 -7.98
N GLU A 74 2.21 -5.75 -8.62
CA GLU A 74 2.26 -4.35 -9.03
C GLU A 74 1.04 -4.01 -9.92
N GLY A 75 0.43 -2.84 -9.68
CA GLY A 75 -0.75 -2.36 -10.41
C GLY A 75 -2.08 -2.98 -9.99
N HIS A 76 -2.08 -3.95 -9.07
CA HIS A 76 -3.27 -4.55 -8.49
C HIS A 76 -3.38 -4.13 -7.02
N GLY A 77 -4.07 -3.01 -6.80
CA GLY A 77 -4.22 -2.44 -5.46
C GLY A 77 -5.18 -3.28 -4.63
N ASP A 78 -4.73 -3.75 -3.47
CA ASP A 78 -5.60 -4.39 -2.48
C ASP A 78 -5.85 -3.48 -1.27
N GLU A 79 -6.96 -3.72 -0.58
CA GLU A 79 -7.41 -2.92 0.56
C GLU A 79 -6.37 -2.87 1.70
N PHE A 80 -5.58 -3.93 1.84
CA PHE A 80 -4.54 -4.01 2.88
C PHE A 80 -3.30 -3.21 2.52
N SER A 81 -2.90 -3.22 1.25
CA SER A 81 -1.83 -2.39 0.69
C SER A 81 -2.19 -0.91 0.83
N ALA A 82 -3.45 -0.56 0.57
CA ALA A 82 -3.97 0.78 0.80
C ALA A 82 -3.89 1.17 2.29
N ARG A 83 -4.30 0.28 3.21
CA ARG A 83 -4.16 0.51 4.66
C ARG A 83 -2.71 0.67 5.10
N ASP A 84 -1.82 -0.19 4.63
CA ASP A 84 -0.38 -0.13 4.97
C ASP A 84 0.26 1.15 4.42
N ALA A 85 -0.05 1.52 3.17
CA ALA A 85 0.38 2.78 2.57
C ALA A 85 -0.14 4.00 3.36
N MET A 86 -1.40 3.99 3.79
CA MET A 86 -1.94 5.04 4.64
C MET A 86 -1.29 5.08 6.01
N SER A 87 -0.97 3.93 6.60
CA SER A 87 -0.25 3.88 7.87
C SER A 87 1.16 4.43 7.75
N ALA A 88 1.88 4.09 6.67
CA ALA A 88 3.20 4.63 6.37
C ALA A 88 3.14 6.15 6.11
N ALA A 89 2.13 6.61 5.36
CA ALA A 89 1.90 8.04 5.13
C ALA A 89 1.65 8.79 6.45
N ARG A 90 0.83 8.24 7.35
CA ARG A 90 0.61 8.83 8.69
C ARG A 90 1.89 8.90 9.51
N ALA A 91 2.71 7.85 9.49
CA ALA A 91 4.00 7.85 10.19
C ALA A 91 4.94 8.92 9.61
N ALA A 92 5.04 9.02 8.29
CA ALA A 92 5.81 10.06 7.61
C ALA A 92 5.30 11.47 7.97
N MET A 93 3.98 11.66 8.05
CA MET A 93 3.40 12.94 8.45
C MET A 93 3.76 13.35 9.89
N THR A 94 3.90 12.40 10.81
CA THR A 94 4.42 12.70 12.14
C THR A 94 5.85 13.23 12.05
N SER A 95 6.72 12.61 11.24
CA SER A 95 8.08 13.09 11.03
C SER A 95 8.14 14.49 10.40
N VAL A 96 7.25 14.80 9.45
CA VAL A 96 7.16 16.16 8.85
C VAL A 96 6.72 17.19 9.89
N LYS A 97 5.77 16.84 10.78
CA LYS A 97 5.36 17.72 11.89
C LYS A 97 6.49 18.00 12.88
N ASP A 98 7.28 16.98 13.21
CA ASP A 98 8.44 17.15 14.08
C ASP A 98 9.52 18.02 13.42
N MET A 99 9.76 17.82 12.11
CA MET A 99 10.65 18.67 11.32
C MET A 99 10.17 20.13 11.30
N HIS A 100 8.88 20.38 11.07
CA HIS A 100 8.30 21.72 11.09
C HIS A 100 8.55 22.41 12.44
N ARG A 101 8.33 21.70 13.55
CA ARG A 101 8.59 22.24 14.91
C ARG A 101 10.06 22.59 15.12
N ALA A 102 10.98 21.69 14.79
CA ALA A 102 12.41 21.89 14.98
C ALA A 102 12.95 23.07 14.13
N THR A 103 12.53 23.13 12.86
CA THR A 103 12.95 24.19 11.93
C THR A 103 12.35 25.55 12.29
N THR A 104 11.11 25.59 12.76
CA THR A 104 10.49 26.83 13.27
C THR A 104 11.23 27.37 14.50
N PHE A 105 11.62 26.47 15.41
CA PHE A 105 12.42 26.85 16.58
C PHE A 105 13.77 27.46 16.18
N GLU A 106 14.51 26.81 15.27
CA GLU A 106 15.80 27.32 14.80
C GLU A 106 15.68 28.62 13.97
N ALA A 107 14.62 28.79 13.18
CA ALA A 107 14.36 30.03 12.46
C ALA A 107 14.16 31.23 13.40
N ALA A 108 13.46 30.99 14.53
CA ALA A 108 13.22 31.99 15.56
C ALA A 108 14.44 32.26 16.45
N ASN A 109 15.42 31.37 16.49
CA ASN A 109 16.62 31.49 17.32
C ASN A 109 17.57 32.58 16.79
N PRO A 110 17.81 33.69 17.52
CA PRO A 110 18.70 34.77 17.08
C PRO A 110 20.15 34.35 16.88
N HIS A 111 20.57 33.24 17.50
CA HIS A 111 21.93 32.71 17.44
C HIS A 111 22.11 31.61 16.38
N SER A 112 21.06 31.25 15.65
CA SER A 112 21.18 30.22 14.62
C SER A 112 21.95 30.76 13.41
N ILE A 113 22.86 29.93 12.88
CA ILE A 113 23.74 30.29 11.77
C ILE A 113 23.03 30.24 10.40
N ALA A 114 21.85 29.62 10.33
CA ALA A 114 21.12 29.33 9.09
C ALA A 114 19.61 29.61 9.24
N ARG A 115 19.27 30.74 9.87
CA ARG A 115 17.87 31.10 10.21
C ARG A 115 16.95 31.13 9.00
N THR A 116 17.44 31.68 7.89
CA THR A 116 16.66 31.84 6.65
C THR A 116 16.37 30.49 5.99
N GLU A 117 17.35 29.59 6.00
CA GLU A 117 17.23 28.24 5.51
C GLU A 117 16.23 27.44 6.36
N PHE A 118 16.33 27.53 7.69
CA PHE A 118 15.37 26.89 8.59
C PHE A 118 13.96 27.48 8.45
N ALA A 119 13.81 28.78 8.23
CA ALA A 119 12.52 29.39 7.94
C ALA A 119 11.91 28.84 6.63
N THR A 120 12.73 28.70 5.59
CA THR A 120 12.30 28.13 4.31
C THR A 120 11.89 26.66 4.46
N MET A 121 12.65 25.88 5.23
CA MET A 121 12.30 24.48 5.54
C MET A 121 11.00 24.37 6.36
N ALA A 122 10.80 25.26 7.33
CA ALA A 122 9.59 25.30 8.14
C ALA A 122 8.35 25.58 7.27
N GLN A 123 8.46 26.53 6.34
CA GLN A 123 7.40 26.84 5.37
C GLN A 123 7.11 25.65 4.45
N ALA A 124 8.14 24.99 3.91
CA ALA A 124 7.95 23.81 3.05
C ALA A 124 7.27 22.65 3.81
N ALA A 125 7.63 22.46 5.09
CA ALA A 125 7.00 21.47 5.95
C ALA A 125 5.51 21.80 6.22
N ASP A 126 5.21 23.07 6.48
CA ASP A 126 3.84 23.54 6.71
C ASP A 126 2.97 23.34 5.46
N GLU A 127 3.44 23.76 4.28
CA GLU A 127 2.73 23.53 3.02
C GLU A 127 2.47 22.04 2.76
N CYS A 128 3.42 21.17 3.10
CA CYS A 128 3.25 19.72 3.01
C CYS A 128 2.14 19.23 3.96
N ILE A 129 2.15 19.70 5.22
CA ILE A 129 1.13 19.36 6.22
C ILE A 129 -0.25 19.84 5.76
N THR A 130 -0.38 21.08 5.30
CA THR A 130 -1.66 21.62 4.82
C THR A 130 -2.19 20.86 3.61
N LYS A 131 -1.34 20.55 2.62
CA LYS A 131 -1.74 19.80 1.42
C LYS A 131 -2.21 18.38 1.76
N VAL A 132 -1.59 17.73 2.73
CA VAL A 132 -1.91 16.33 3.10
C VAL A 132 -3.06 16.25 4.11
N ALA A 133 -3.28 17.25 4.96
CA ALA A 133 -4.37 17.27 5.94
C ALA A 133 -5.77 17.21 5.32
N GLY A 134 -5.92 17.52 4.02
CA GLY A 134 -7.17 17.33 3.29
C GLY A 134 -7.44 15.89 2.81
N LEU A 135 -6.50 14.95 3.00
CA LEU A 135 -6.54 13.57 2.49
C LEU A 135 -6.92 12.56 3.59
N ASP A 136 -7.92 12.90 4.43
CA ASP A 136 -8.29 12.09 5.61
C ASP A 136 -8.94 10.75 5.29
N THR A 137 -9.33 10.52 4.03
CA THR A 137 -9.92 9.25 3.59
C THR A 137 -9.30 8.76 2.30
N VAL A 138 -9.02 7.45 2.24
CA VAL A 138 -8.86 6.75 0.96
C VAL A 138 -10.23 6.84 0.31
N GLY A 139 -10.43 7.77 -0.63
CA GLY A 139 -11.70 7.89 -1.33
C GLY A 139 -12.11 6.55 -1.95
N GLU A 140 -13.41 6.26 -2.06
CA GLU A 140 -13.94 4.99 -2.60
C GLU A 140 -13.28 4.58 -3.94
N GLN A 141 -12.77 5.55 -4.70
CA GLN A 141 -12.03 5.38 -5.95
C GLN A 141 -10.72 4.60 -5.84
N ALA A 142 -10.01 4.67 -4.71
CA ALA A 142 -8.70 4.01 -4.57
C ALA A 142 -8.82 2.49 -4.30
N VAL A 143 -9.97 2.02 -3.79
CA VAL A 143 -10.29 0.59 -3.65
C VAL A 143 -10.99 0.06 -4.92
N ARG A 144 -11.63 0.92 -5.73
CA ARG A 144 -12.40 0.55 -6.92
C ARG A 144 -11.63 0.52 -8.25
N ARG A 145 -10.31 0.79 -8.28
CA ARG A 145 -9.55 0.87 -9.55
C ARG A 145 -9.36 -0.47 -10.30
N GLU A 146 -9.74 -1.61 -9.71
CA GLU A 146 -9.92 -2.87 -10.45
C GLU A 146 -11.27 -2.98 -11.20
N ASN A 147 -12.19 -1.99 -11.08
CA ASN A 147 -13.39 -1.86 -11.93
C ASN A 147 -13.10 -1.02 -13.19
N THR A 148 -12.04 -1.37 -13.92
CA THR A 148 -11.56 -0.69 -15.14
C THR A 148 -12.54 -0.69 -16.32
N SER A 149 -13.66 -1.41 -16.26
CA SER A 149 -14.67 -1.50 -17.32
C SER A 149 -15.80 -0.46 -17.22
N LEU A 150 -16.14 -0.01 -16.01
CA LEU A 150 -17.33 0.80 -15.74
C LEU A 150 -17.18 2.24 -16.24
N LEU A 151 -16.00 2.85 -16.06
CA LEU A 151 -15.71 4.19 -16.58
C LEU A 151 -15.71 4.24 -18.11
N THR A 152 -15.19 3.19 -18.76
CA THR A 152 -15.20 3.07 -20.21
C THR A 152 -16.64 2.93 -20.75
N GLN A 153 -17.50 2.19 -20.05
CA GLN A 153 -18.93 2.11 -20.35
C GLN A 153 -19.68 3.42 -20.09
N MET A 154 -19.37 4.11 -18.99
CA MET A 154 -19.97 5.41 -18.67
C MET A 154 -19.55 6.51 -19.66
N ILE A 155 -18.31 6.48 -20.15
CA ILE A 155 -17.83 7.39 -21.20
C ILE A 155 -18.52 7.07 -22.52
N ALA A 156 -18.65 5.80 -22.90
CA ALA A 156 -19.38 5.40 -24.11
C ALA A 156 -20.88 5.79 -24.05
N ASP A 157 -21.53 5.64 -22.89
CA ASP A 157 -22.92 6.07 -22.67
C ASP A 157 -23.06 7.61 -22.69
N LEU A 158 -22.07 8.34 -22.17
CA LEU A 158 -22.04 9.81 -22.22
C LEU A 158 -21.80 10.33 -23.64
N GLU A 159 -20.91 9.69 -24.41
CA GLU A 159 -20.67 10.00 -25.82
C GLU A 159 -21.91 9.72 -26.67
N ALA A 160 -22.59 8.59 -26.45
CA ALA A 160 -23.84 8.25 -27.13
C ALA A 160 -24.95 9.30 -26.88
N ARG A 161 -25.10 9.75 -25.64
CA ARG A 161 -26.06 10.81 -25.26
C ARG A 161 -25.70 12.19 -25.81
N LEU A 162 -24.42 12.47 -26.04
CA LEU A 162 -23.97 13.72 -26.66
C LEU A 162 -24.12 13.71 -28.19
N THR A 163 -24.19 12.52 -28.81
CA THR A 163 -24.46 12.35 -30.25
C THR A 163 -25.93 12.17 -30.61
N GLU A 164 -26.85 12.05 -29.64
CA GLU A 164 -28.28 12.16 -29.92
C GLU A 164 -28.59 13.61 -30.30
N PRO A 165 -29.09 13.88 -31.53
CA PRO A 165 -29.52 15.21 -31.89
C PRO A 165 -30.66 15.60 -30.94
N ALA A 166 -30.57 16.80 -30.35
CA ALA A 166 -31.69 17.46 -29.72
C ALA A 166 -32.81 17.58 -30.78
N ALA A 167 -33.69 16.58 -30.80
CA ALA A 167 -34.86 16.55 -31.66
C ALA A 167 -35.99 17.28 -30.92
N GLY A 168 -36.25 18.52 -31.36
CA GLY A 168 -37.44 19.29 -31.00
C GLY A 168 -37.17 20.46 -30.09
#